data_AF-A0A410RGD2-F1
#
_entry.id   AF-A0A410RGD2-F1
#
_cell.length_a   1.000
_cell.length_b   1.000
_cell.length_c   1.000
_cell.angle_alpha   90.00
_cell.angle_beta   90.00
_cell.angle_gamma   90.00
#
_symmetry.space_group_name_H-M   'P 1'
#
loop_
_entity.id
_entity.type
_entity.pdbx_description
1 polymer ?
#
loop_
_entity_poly.entity_id
_entity_poly.type
_entity_poly.pdbx_seq_one_letter_code
_entity_poly.pdbx_strand_id
1 'polypeptide(L)'
;MLRSIALLLLAVVYLATADDAASGALPGLRGLVEPRLLASGIRIGRLERVIKDLKHQIEEAGKIDPQGFLDEINRRIDDNEKPRCPVPEHEIPCGRDSVECVSSLLLCDGHEDCHNGYDEDEHLCSVGPIVAGNVFSGTATWHACKIHKEHPVQLQITAVVKPKFFGARLVVRARITVDFDDDDDDDDHHEEQHAAYDVKGYYVYGMKKLVLLPVEHSLDHGVVCEWNHGDDERAECELVHEATLGECAFFFVTQQH
;
A
#
# COMPACT_ATOMS: atom_id res chain seq x y z
N MET A 1 -73.12 -7.23 11.76
CA MET A 1 -72.02 -7.50 10.81
C MET A 1 -72.33 -7.18 9.35
N LEU A 2 -73.58 -7.21 8.86
CA LEU A 2 -73.89 -6.92 7.45
C LEU A 2 -73.68 -5.45 6.99
N ARG A 3 -73.77 -4.47 7.90
CA ARG A 3 -73.61 -3.04 7.52
C ARG A 3 -72.16 -2.63 7.19
N SER A 4 -71.17 -3.31 7.76
CA SER A 4 -69.75 -3.02 7.51
C SER A 4 -69.26 -3.60 6.19
N ILE A 5 -69.85 -4.70 5.72
CA ILE A 5 -69.50 -5.34 4.44
C ILE A 5 -70.05 -4.54 3.26
N ALA A 6 -71.24 -3.95 3.39
CA ALA A 6 -71.84 -3.10 2.35
C ALA A 6 -71.02 -1.82 2.08
N LEU A 7 -70.42 -1.22 3.12
CA LEU A 7 -69.56 -0.04 3.00
C LEU A 7 -68.22 -0.36 2.33
N LEU A 8 -67.65 -1.54 2.61
CA LEU A 8 -66.42 -2.01 1.96
C LEU A 8 -66.64 -2.32 0.48
N LEU A 9 -67.78 -2.93 0.12
CA LEU A 9 -68.11 -3.19 -1.29
C LEU A 9 -68.38 -1.90 -2.07
N LEU A 10 -69.00 -0.89 -1.45
CA LEU A 10 -69.19 0.43 -2.08
C LEU A 10 -67.86 1.17 -2.31
N ALA A 11 -66.89 1.04 -1.39
CA ALA A 11 -65.57 1.65 -1.55
C ALA A 11 -64.73 0.98 -2.66
N VAL A 12 -64.82 -0.35 -2.79
CA VAL A 12 -64.13 -1.10 -3.85
C VAL A 12 -64.73 -0.82 -5.23
N VAL A 13 -66.06 -0.69 -5.32
CA VAL A 13 -66.72 -0.30 -6.58
C VAL A 13 -66.32 1.13 -6.99
N TYR A 14 -66.23 2.07 -6.05
CA TYR A 14 -65.80 3.44 -6.36
C TYR A 14 -64.36 3.51 -6.87
N LEU A 15 -63.45 2.71 -6.30
CA LEU A 15 -62.06 2.63 -6.75
C LEU A 15 -61.92 1.94 -8.12
N ALA A 16 -62.72 0.90 -8.40
CA ALA A 16 -62.70 0.24 -9.70
C ALA A 16 -63.30 1.11 -10.82
N THR A 17 -64.33 1.91 -10.54
CA THR A 17 -64.92 2.82 -11.54
C THR A 17 -64.12 4.10 -11.78
N ALA A 18 -63.19 4.45 -10.88
CA ALA A 18 -62.29 5.59 -11.07
C ALA A 18 -61.18 5.30 -12.09
N ASP A 19 -60.83 4.03 -12.30
CA ASP A 19 -59.81 3.62 -13.27
C ASP A 19 -60.37 3.61 -14.72
N ASP A 20 -61.66 3.28 -14.90
CA ASP A 20 -62.29 3.30 -16.23
C ASP A 20 -62.74 4.69 -16.70
N ALA A 21 -62.94 5.65 -15.80
CA ALA A 21 -63.26 7.04 -16.15
C ALA A 21 -62.05 7.87 -16.65
N ALA A 22 -60.83 7.33 -16.54
CA ALA A 22 -59.61 7.91 -17.10
C ALA A 22 -59.38 7.53 -18.58
N SER A 23 -60.34 6.85 -19.22
CA SER A 23 -60.28 6.45 -20.64
C SER A 23 -60.98 7.43 -21.61
N GLY A 24 -61.50 8.57 -21.11
CA GLY A 24 -62.42 9.44 -21.85
C GLY A 24 -61.98 10.89 -22.13
N ALA A 25 -60.70 11.27 -21.95
CA ALA A 25 -60.28 12.66 -22.16
C ALA A 25 -59.00 12.81 -23.02
N LEU A 26 -59.18 13.43 -24.19
CA LEU A 26 -58.19 14.10 -25.06
C LEU A 26 -57.24 13.21 -25.91
N PRO A 27 -57.54 12.98 -27.21
CA PRO A 27 -56.66 12.26 -28.15
C PRO A 27 -55.41 13.03 -28.61
N GLY A 28 -55.13 14.21 -28.04
CA GLY A 28 -54.04 15.09 -28.49
C GLY A 28 -52.82 15.19 -27.55
N LEU A 29 -52.89 14.64 -26.34
CA LEU A 29 -51.88 14.88 -25.29
C LEU A 29 -50.96 13.69 -24.99
N ARG A 30 -51.30 12.46 -25.42
CA ARG A 30 -50.38 11.31 -25.28
C ARG A 30 -49.21 11.33 -26.28
N GLY A 31 -49.39 11.89 -27.48
CA GLY A 31 -48.33 11.92 -28.51
C GLY A 31 -47.25 13.01 -28.30
N LEU A 32 -47.42 13.95 -27.36
CA LEU A 32 -46.50 15.07 -27.16
C LEU A 32 -45.53 14.88 -25.97
N VAL A 33 -45.80 13.92 -25.09
CA VAL A 33 -44.95 13.62 -23.92
C VAL A 33 -43.83 12.63 -24.27
N GLU A 34 -44.02 11.80 -25.29
CA GLU A 34 -43.10 10.76 -25.73
C GLU A 34 -41.77 11.25 -26.36
N PRO A 35 -41.73 12.27 -27.26
CA PRO A 35 -40.47 12.63 -27.93
C PRO A 35 -39.45 13.29 -27.00
N ARG A 36 -39.92 14.03 -25.97
CA ARG A 36 -39.04 14.64 -24.96
C ARG A 36 -38.45 13.61 -24.01
N LEU A 37 -39.26 12.63 -23.57
CA LEU A 37 -38.77 11.54 -22.73
C LEU A 37 -37.79 10.64 -23.47
N LEU A 38 -38.04 10.33 -24.74
CA LEU A 38 -37.11 9.60 -25.59
C LEU A 38 -35.79 10.36 -25.81
N ALA A 39 -35.85 11.67 -26.09
CA ALA A 39 -34.65 12.49 -26.23
C ALA A 39 -33.81 12.53 -24.93
N SER A 40 -34.47 12.62 -23.78
CA SER A 40 -33.81 12.51 -22.47
C SER A 40 -33.20 11.12 -22.25
N GLY A 41 -33.91 10.05 -22.60
CA GLY A 41 -33.41 8.67 -22.51
C GLY A 41 -32.16 8.43 -23.36
N ILE A 42 -32.13 8.92 -24.60
CA ILE A 42 -30.95 8.86 -25.48
C ILE A 42 -29.78 9.63 -24.87
N ARG A 43 -30.04 10.80 -24.28
CA ARG A 43 -29.01 11.61 -23.61
C ARG A 43 -28.44 10.90 -22.39
N ILE A 44 -29.29 10.25 -21.58
CA ILE A 44 -28.87 9.46 -20.42
C ILE A 44 -28.01 8.28 -20.86
N GLY A 45 -28.44 7.51 -21.87
CA GLY A 45 -27.64 6.39 -22.38
C GLY A 45 -26.30 6.82 -22.97
N ARG A 46 -26.20 8.01 -23.56
CA ARG A 46 -24.91 8.59 -23.99
C ARG A 46 -24.04 8.95 -22.80
N LEU A 47 -24.60 9.57 -21.75
CA LEU A 47 -23.87 9.92 -20.53
C LEU A 47 -23.34 8.67 -19.82
N GLU A 48 -24.12 7.60 -19.77
CA GLU A 48 -23.69 6.33 -19.16
C GLU A 48 -22.45 5.75 -19.87
N ARG A 49 -22.43 5.78 -21.21
CA ARG A 49 -21.23 5.36 -21.98
C ARG A 49 -20.04 6.25 -21.71
N VAL A 50 -20.24 7.58 -21.71
CA VAL A 50 -19.15 8.54 -21.42
C VAL A 50 -18.59 8.34 -20.01
N ILE A 51 -19.44 8.10 -19.01
CA ILE A 51 -19.00 7.81 -17.64
C ILE A 51 -18.20 6.50 -17.60
N LYS A 52 -18.66 5.46 -18.30
CA LYS A 52 -17.94 4.18 -18.37
C LYS A 52 -16.57 4.35 -19.04
N ASP A 53 -16.50 5.05 -20.15
CA ASP A 53 -15.26 5.31 -20.88
C ASP A 53 -14.32 6.18 -20.04
N LEU A 54 -14.85 7.20 -19.34
CA LEU A 54 -14.09 8.04 -18.43
C LEU A 54 -13.53 7.25 -17.25
N LYS A 55 -14.32 6.33 -16.67
CA LYS A 55 -13.86 5.44 -15.60
C LYS A 55 -12.68 4.59 -16.07
N HIS A 56 -12.78 4.00 -17.26
CA HIS A 56 -11.68 3.24 -17.85
C HIS A 56 -10.44 4.11 -18.10
N GLN A 57 -10.63 5.35 -18.60
CA GLN A 57 -9.52 6.28 -18.77
C GLN A 57 -8.86 6.67 -17.46
N ILE A 58 -9.64 6.85 -16.38
CA ILE A 58 -9.11 7.12 -15.03
C ILE A 58 -8.34 5.91 -14.50
N GLU A 59 -8.85 4.69 -14.69
CA GLU A 59 -8.15 3.45 -14.28
C GLU A 59 -6.83 3.28 -15.03
N GLU A 60 -6.80 3.51 -16.35
CA GLU A 60 -5.55 3.47 -17.12
C GLU A 60 -4.59 4.60 -16.77
N ALA A 61 -5.12 5.82 -16.55
CA ALA A 61 -4.30 6.95 -16.12
C ALA A 61 -3.71 6.74 -14.72
N GLY A 62 -4.46 6.10 -13.81
CA GLY A 62 -4.01 5.78 -12.46
C GLY A 62 -2.85 4.79 -12.39
N LYS A 63 -2.57 4.05 -13.48
CA LYS A 63 -1.38 3.17 -13.57
C LYS A 63 -0.09 3.95 -13.80
N ILE A 64 -0.19 5.21 -14.25
CA ILE A 64 0.95 6.05 -14.55
C ILE A 64 0.99 7.13 -13.47
N ASP A 65 1.98 7.05 -12.58
CA ASP A 65 2.30 8.13 -11.65
C ASP A 65 3.55 8.88 -12.13
N PRO A 66 3.39 10.08 -12.74
CA PRO A 66 4.52 10.88 -13.18
C PRO A 66 5.39 11.38 -12.02
N GLN A 67 4.82 11.62 -10.83
CA GLN A 67 5.58 12.13 -9.69
C GLN A 67 6.44 11.01 -9.09
N GLY A 68 5.85 9.85 -8.80
CA GLY A 68 6.60 8.68 -8.35
C GLY A 68 7.70 8.27 -9.33
N PHE A 69 7.46 8.37 -10.64
CA PHE A 69 8.52 8.14 -11.64
C PHE A 69 9.69 9.13 -11.51
N LEU A 70 9.40 10.43 -11.31
CA LEU A 70 10.46 11.43 -11.11
C LEU A 70 11.22 11.19 -9.81
N ASP A 71 10.52 10.82 -8.74
CA ASP A 71 11.12 10.51 -7.45
C ASP A 71 12.01 9.27 -7.53
N GLU A 72 11.59 8.23 -8.25
CA GLU A 72 12.41 7.05 -8.53
C GLU A 72 13.70 7.42 -9.27
N ILE A 73 13.60 8.21 -10.34
CA ILE A 73 14.77 8.63 -11.11
C ILE A 73 15.70 9.50 -10.25
N ASN A 74 15.14 10.42 -9.46
CA ASN A 74 15.91 11.28 -8.55
C ASN A 74 16.69 10.46 -7.52
N ARG A 75 16.08 9.42 -6.94
CA ARG A 75 16.74 8.52 -5.99
C ARG A 75 17.86 7.72 -6.64
N ARG A 76 17.59 7.12 -7.80
CA ARG A 76 18.60 6.38 -8.55
C ARG A 76 19.79 7.25 -8.94
N ILE A 77 19.56 8.53 -9.23
CA ILE A 77 20.65 9.49 -9.47
C ILE A 77 21.44 9.70 -8.18
N ASP A 78 20.77 9.97 -7.05
CA ASP A 78 21.43 10.21 -5.76
C ASP A 78 22.31 9.03 -5.33
N ASP A 79 21.84 7.79 -5.52
CA ASP A 79 22.59 6.58 -5.18
C ASP A 79 23.86 6.40 -6.04
N ASN A 80 23.85 6.94 -7.27
CA ASN A 80 25.00 6.91 -8.17
C ASN A 80 25.91 8.14 -8.02
N GLU A 81 25.46 9.18 -7.32
CA GLU A 81 26.29 10.33 -6.99
C GLU A 81 27.32 9.98 -5.91
N LYS A 82 28.42 10.73 -5.87
CA LYS A 82 29.41 10.53 -4.81
C LYS A 82 28.79 10.92 -3.45
N PRO A 83 29.10 10.18 -2.37
CA PRO A 83 28.62 10.54 -1.05
C PRO A 83 29.04 11.96 -0.70
N ARG A 84 28.06 12.79 -0.33
CA ARG A 84 28.26 14.20 -0.01
C ARG A 84 28.80 14.40 1.41
N CYS A 85 28.50 13.46 2.30
CA CYS A 85 28.98 13.45 3.67
C CYS A 85 30.22 12.57 3.85
N PRO A 86 31.15 12.95 4.74
CA PRO A 86 32.35 12.16 5.04
C PRO A 86 32.05 10.74 5.54
N VAL A 87 30.99 10.55 6.33
CA VAL A 87 30.59 9.26 6.90
C VAL A 87 29.14 8.93 6.52
N PRO A 88 28.88 8.45 5.29
CA PRO A 88 27.52 8.26 4.78
C PRO A 88 26.69 7.22 5.55
N GLU A 89 27.34 6.33 6.30
CA GLU A 89 26.67 5.33 7.15
C GLU A 89 26.02 5.94 8.41
N HIS A 90 26.46 7.12 8.83
CA HIS A 90 26.05 7.75 10.09
C HIS A 90 25.62 9.20 9.95
N GLU A 91 25.91 9.82 8.80
CA GLU A 91 25.62 11.21 8.50
C GLU A 91 24.72 11.32 7.28
N ILE A 92 23.78 12.26 7.34
CA ILE A 92 22.77 12.50 6.30
C ILE A 92 22.92 13.96 5.85
N PRO A 93 22.90 14.24 4.53
CA PRO A 93 22.95 15.61 4.03
C PRO A 93 21.65 16.35 4.33
N CYS A 94 21.75 17.64 4.67
CA CYS A 94 20.62 18.55 4.90
C CYS A 94 19.92 18.98 3.60
N GLY A 95 19.63 18.04 2.70
CA GLY A 95 19.02 18.27 1.40
C GLY A 95 20.01 18.53 0.26
N ARG A 96 19.49 18.73 -0.95
CA ARG A 96 20.31 18.85 -2.18
C ARG A 96 21.06 20.17 -2.30
N ASP A 97 20.54 21.23 -1.68
CA ASP A 97 21.07 22.60 -1.78
C ASP A 97 22.07 22.95 -0.66
N SER A 98 22.25 22.05 0.31
CA SER A 98 23.17 22.23 1.43
C SER A 98 24.39 21.30 1.30
N VAL A 99 25.51 21.75 1.85
CA VAL A 99 26.72 20.93 2.07
C VAL A 99 26.83 20.45 3.52
N GLU A 100 25.86 20.84 4.37
CA GLU A 100 25.81 20.45 5.77
C GLU A 100 25.40 18.98 5.91
N CYS A 101 26.05 18.31 6.85
CA CYS A 101 25.79 16.92 7.20
C CYS A 101 25.47 16.84 8.69
N VAL A 102 24.39 16.15 9.02
CA VAL A 102 23.94 15.92 10.40
C VAL A 102 23.98 14.44 10.72
N SER A 103 24.11 14.09 11.99
CA SER A 103 24.08 12.69 12.40
C SER A 103 22.68 12.10 12.19
N SER A 104 22.61 10.85 11.75
CA SER A 104 21.37 10.06 11.69
C SER A 104 20.64 9.92 13.03
N LEU A 105 21.28 10.24 14.16
CA LEU A 105 20.68 10.24 15.49
C LEU A 105 19.91 11.53 15.81
N LEU A 106 20.19 12.61 15.08
CA LEU A 106 19.60 13.92 15.24
C LEU A 106 18.41 14.13 14.30
N LEU A 107 18.31 13.31 13.26
CA LEU A 107 17.23 13.42 12.30
C LEU A 107 15.87 13.07 12.92
N CYS A 108 14.86 13.91 12.71
CA CYS A 108 13.49 13.68 13.18
C CYS A 108 13.38 13.47 14.71
N ASP A 109 14.31 14.07 15.46
CA ASP A 109 14.36 14.00 16.90
C ASP A 109 13.48 15.08 17.58
N GLY A 110 13.01 16.06 16.80
CA GLY A 110 12.17 17.18 17.21
C GLY A 110 12.93 18.51 17.36
N HIS A 111 14.21 18.55 17.00
CA HIS A 111 15.06 19.74 17.04
C HIS A 111 15.63 20.03 15.65
N GLU A 112 15.56 21.31 15.23
CA GLU A 112 16.16 21.74 13.96
C GLU A 112 17.69 21.84 14.13
N ASP A 113 18.42 20.84 13.63
CA ASP A 113 19.87 20.79 13.60
C ASP A 113 20.45 21.22 12.24
N CYS A 114 19.71 21.03 11.14
CA CYS A 114 20.08 21.63 9.85
C CYS A 114 19.72 23.12 9.82
N HIS A 115 20.56 23.95 9.20
CA HIS A 115 20.28 25.40 9.07
C HIS A 115 19.01 25.72 8.26
N ASN A 116 18.57 24.80 7.41
CA ASN A 116 17.35 24.91 6.62
C ASN A 116 16.17 24.14 7.23
N GLY A 117 16.33 23.50 8.39
CA GLY A 117 15.32 22.66 9.06
C GLY A 117 14.95 21.39 8.29
N TYR A 118 15.78 20.96 7.32
CA TYR A 118 15.48 19.80 6.48
C TYR A 118 15.34 18.49 7.27
N ASP A 119 16.09 18.37 8.35
CA ASP A 119 16.11 17.22 9.25
C ASP A 119 14.80 17.01 10.03
N GLU A 120 13.95 18.04 10.11
CA GLU A 120 12.64 18.01 10.76
C GLU A 120 11.48 18.20 9.77
N ASP A 121 11.75 18.09 8.46
CA ASP A 121 10.73 18.19 7.43
C ASP A 121 9.68 17.07 7.55
N GLU A 122 8.39 17.42 7.40
CA GLU A 122 7.27 16.48 7.58
C GLU A 122 7.33 15.31 6.59
N HIS A 123 7.81 15.53 5.37
CA HIS A 123 7.95 14.47 4.37
C HIS A 123 9.08 13.50 4.75
N LEU A 124 10.19 14.02 5.28
CA LEU A 124 11.34 13.21 5.72
C LEU A 124 11.01 12.40 6.98
N CYS A 125 10.34 13.04 7.94
CA CYS A 125 10.00 12.44 9.23
C CYS A 125 8.67 11.69 9.23
N SER A 126 8.09 11.49 8.05
CA SER A 126 6.91 10.66 7.86
C SER A 126 7.24 9.19 8.18
N VAL A 127 6.27 8.49 8.76
CA VAL A 127 6.40 7.05 9.10
C VAL A 127 6.52 6.19 7.82
N GLY A 128 6.11 6.75 6.68
CA GLY A 128 6.21 6.15 5.36
C GLY A 128 5.69 4.71 5.32
N PRO A 129 6.51 3.73 4.90
CA PRO A 129 6.11 2.34 4.72
C PRO A 129 5.83 1.60 6.04
N ILE A 130 6.28 2.14 7.17
CA ILE A 130 6.33 1.42 8.45
C ILE A 130 5.06 1.65 9.24
N VAL A 131 3.93 1.20 8.67
CA VAL A 131 2.63 1.24 9.33
C VAL A 131 2.25 -0.17 9.78
N ALA A 132 1.78 -0.29 11.02
CA ALA A 132 1.30 -1.58 11.53
C ALA A 132 0.13 -2.08 10.67
N GLY A 133 0.22 -3.31 10.21
CA GLY A 133 -0.71 -3.93 9.26
C GLY A 133 -0.20 -3.96 7.82
N ASN A 134 0.81 -3.15 7.45
CA ASN A 134 1.41 -3.23 6.12
C ASN A 134 2.08 -4.59 5.92
N VAL A 135 1.88 -5.13 4.73
CA VAL A 135 2.36 -6.44 4.30
C VAL A 135 3.16 -6.24 3.02
N PHE A 136 4.39 -6.72 3.01
CA PHE A 136 5.29 -6.64 1.88
C PHE A 136 5.56 -8.06 1.40
N SER A 137 5.43 -8.32 0.10
CA SER A 137 5.69 -9.63 -0.49
C SER A 137 6.74 -9.53 -1.58
N GLY A 138 7.61 -10.53 -1.65
CA GLY A 138 8.65 -10.65 -2.66
C GLY A 138 9.08 -12.10 -2.87
N THR A 139 10.02 -12.31 -3.77
CA THR A 139 10.66 -13.61 -3.99
C THR A 139 12.12 -13.51 -3.56
N ALA A 140 12.58 -14.45 -2.73
CA ALA A 140 13.95 -14.49 -2.24
C ALA A 140 14.84 -15.39 -3.07
N THR A 141 15.97 -14.83 -3.49
CA THR A 141 17.01 -15.53 -4.25
C THR A 141 18.26 -15.68 -3.38
N TRP A 142 18.60 -16.92 -3.06
CA TRP A 142 19.72 -17.28 -2.20
C TRP A 142 21.03 -17.37 -2.97
N HIS A 143 22.11 -16.87 -2.37
CA HIS A 143 23.45 -16.96 -2.93
C HIS A 143 24.50 -17.38 -1.89
N ALA A 144 24.17 -17.33 -0.59
CA ALA A 144 25.06 -17.72 0.50
C ALA A 144 24.29 -18.25 1.73
N CYS A 145 25.02 -18.68 2.76
CA CYS A 145 24.54 -19.23 4.05
C CYS A 145 23.81 -20.59 3.94
N LYS A 146 22.76 -20.67 3.13
CA LYS A 146 22.03 -21.89 2.77
C LYS A 146 21.60 -21.78 1.31
N ILE A 147 21.62 -22.90 0.57
CA ILE A 147 21.19 -22.93 -0.83
C ILE A 147 19.76 -23.47 -0.85
N HIS A 148 18.79 -22.59 -0.63
CA HIS A 148 17.38 -22.88 -0.85
C HIS A 148 17.00 -22.53 -2.29
N LYS A 149 15.93 -23.15 -2.81
CA LYS A 149 15.30 -22.72 -4.06
C LYS A 149 14.66 -21.34 -3.87
N GLU A 150 14.45 -20.64 -4.98
CA GLU A 150 13.74 -19.36 -4.95
C GLU A 150 12.33 -19.59 -4.42
N HIS A 151 11.93 -18.77 -3.46
CA HIS A 151 10.66 -18.94 -2.76
C HIS A 151 10.03 -17.59 -2.39
N PRO A 152 8.70 -17.53 -2.22
CA PRO A 152 8.05 -16.31 -1.76
C PRO A 152 8.42 -16.02 -0.30
N VAL A 153 8.50 -14.74 0.03
CA VAL A 153 8.69 -14.21 1.38
C VAL A 153 7.70 -13.10 1.61
N GLN A 154 7.08 -13.12 2.79
CA GLN A 154 6.14 -12.10 3.22
C GLN A 154 6.61 -11.48 4.54
N LEU A 155 6.76 -10.16 4.55
CA LEU A 155 7.08 -9.36 5.72
C LEU A 155 5.83 -8.58 6.15
N GLN A 156 5.30 -8.89 7.33
CA GLN A 156 4.14 -8.20 7.89
C GLN A 156 4.55 -7.35 9.10
N ILE A 157 4.32 -6.05 9.06
CA ILE A 157 4.57 -5.16 10.20
C ILE A 157 3.47 -5.34 11.23
N THR A 158 3.81 -5.81 12.43
CA THR A 158 2.84 -6.13 13.48
C THR A 158 2.65 -4.99 14.48
N ALA A 159 3.71 -4.28 14.82
CA ALA A 159 3.63 -3.13 15.72
C ALA A 159 4.75 -2.12 15.48
N VAL A 160 4.43 -0.85 15.69
CA VAL A 160 5.36 0.27 15.54
C VAL A 160 5.22 1.18 16.75
N VAL A 161 6.34 1.49 17.39
CA VAL A 161 6.38 2.32 18.60
C VAL A 161 7.43 3.42 18.40
N LYS A 162 7.00 4.68 18.49
CA LYS A 162 7.90 5.84 18.53
C LYS A 162 8.19 6.21 20.00
N PRO A 163 9.43 6.03 20.51
CA PRO A 163 9.78 6.45 21.86
C PRO A 163 9.70 7.98 21.98
N LYS A 164 9.08 8.49 23.05
CA LYS A 164 8.95 9.95 23.26
C LYS A 164 10.27 10.67 23.49
N PHE A 165 11.28 9.97 23.99
CA PHE A 165 12.59 10.53 24.33
C PHE A 165 13.62 10.35 23.21
N PHE A 166 13.27 9.63 22.14
CA PHE A 166 14.19 9.31 21.04
C PHE A 166 13.39 9.25 19.75
N GLY A 167 13.27 10.39 19.08
CA GLY A 167 12.44 10.56 17.88
C GLY A 167 13.06 9.97 16.62
N ALA A 168 14.39 9.87 16.55
CA ALA A 168 15.13 9.52 15.34
C ALA A 168 14.91 8.09 14.82
N ARG A 169 14.35 7.19 15.64
CA ARG A 169 14.06 5.81 15.24
C ARG A 169 12.69 5.35 15.70
N LEU A 170 12.07 4.53 14.87
CA LEU A 170 10.88 3.76 15.22
C LEU A 170 11.31 2.37 15.68
N VAL A 171 10.75 1.90 16.79
CA VAL A 171 10.88 0.49 17.20
C VAL A 171 9.81 -0.31 16.48
N VAL A 172 10.24 -1.32 15.72
CA VAL A 172 9.37 -2.10 14.83
C VAL A 172 9.33 -3.55 15.30
N ARG A 173 8.15 -4.14 15.27
CA ARG A 173 7.93 -5.59 15.34
C ARG A 173 7.27 -6.02 14.05
N ALA A 174 7.69 -7.15 13.53
CA ALA A 174 7.16 -7.72 12.32
C ALA A 174 7.15 -9.25 12.42
N ARG A 175 6.47 -9.88 11.47
CA ARG A 175 6.43 -11.32 11.29
C ARG A 175 6.86 -11.61 9.87
N ILE A 176 7.74 -12.61 9.72
CA ILE A 176 8.20 -13.07 8.43
C ILE A 176 7.59 -14.44 8.19
N THR A 177 6.97 -14.61 7.04
CA THR A 177 6.45 -15.90 6.55
C THR A 177 7.22 -16.27 5.30
N VAL A 178 7.62 -17.53 5.23
CA VAL A 178 8.38 -18.13 4.13
C VAL A 178 7.74 -19.46 3.77
N ASP A 179 7.51 -19.66 2.48
CA ASP A 179 6.91 -20.91 1.98
C ASP A 179 7.95 -21.66 1.15
N PHE A 180 8.43 -22.80 1.65
CA PHE A 180 9.42 -23.62 0.94
C PHE A 180 8.75 -24.79 0.20
N ASP A 181 9.14 -24.97 -1.06
CA ASP A 181 8.92 -26.22 -1.81
C ASP A 181 10.18 -27.08 -1.69
N ASP A 182 10.15 -28.08 -0.81
CA ASP A 182 11.20 -29.10 -0.74
C ASP A 182 10.91 -30.18 -1.79
N ASP A 183 11.71 -30.20 -2.87
CA ASP A 183 11.63 -31.20 -3.94
C ASP A 183 12.42 -32.49 -3.66
N ASP A 184 12.95 -32.67 -2.44
CA ASP A 184 13.90 -33.74 -2.10
C ASP A 184 13.25 -35.06 -1.60
N ASP A 185 11.92 -35.13 -1.51
CA ASP A 185 11.22 -36.39 -1.22
C ASP A 185 10.74 -37.06 -2.52
N ASP A 186 11.40 -38.18 -2.87
CA ASP A 186 11.04 -39.15 -3.93
C ASP A 186 9.68 -39.85 -3.72
N ASP A 187 8.80 -39.31 -2.86
CA ASP A 187 7.44 -39.78 -2.59
C ASP A 187 6.44 -38.68 -3.00
N ASP A 188 5.32 -39.05 -3.64
CA ASP A 188 4.24 -38.20 -4.20
C ASP A 188 3.49 -37.27 -3.18
N HIS A 189 4.18 -36.75 -2.17
CA HIS A 189 3.67 -35.90 -1.11
C HIS A 189 4.52 -34.62 -1.00
N HIS A 190 4.30 -33.68 -1.92
CA HIS A 190 4.76 -32.29 -1.75
C HIS A 190 4.11 -31.70 -0.49
N GLU A 191 4.85 -31.61 0.61
CA GLU A 191 4.39 -30.93 1.82
C GLU A 191 4.98 -29.51 1.81
N GLU A 192 4.18 -28.52 1.41
CA GLU A 192 4.54 -27.09 1.47
C GLU A 192 4.94 -26.75 2.92
N GLN A 193 6.22 -26.47 3.15
CA GLN A 193 6.70 -26.09 4.47
C GLN A 193 6.53 -24.59 4.67
N HIS A 194 5.50 -24.23 5.42
CA HIS A 194 5.27 -22.85 5.87
C HIS A 194 6.06 -22.57 7.16
N ALA A 195 7.11 -21.78 7.06
CA ALA A 195 7.85 -21.28 8.20
C ALA A 195 7.42 -19.84 8.51
N ALA A 196 7.12 -19.55 9.78
CA ALA A 196 6.82 -18.19 10.21
C ALA A 196 7.47 -17.87 11.54
N TYR A 197 8.19 -16.75 11.60
CA TYR A 197 8.92 -16.33 12.79
C TYR A 197 8.76 -14.82 13.05
N ASP A 198 8.84 -14.46 14.33
CA ASP A 198 8.66 -13.09 14.77
C ASP A 198 10.03 -12.37 14.86
N VAL A 199 10.06 -11.16 14.33
CA VAL A 199 11.25 -10.30 14.30
C VAL A 199 10.99 -8.97 14.97
N LYS A 200 12.05 -8.38 15.53
CA LYS A 200 12.05 -7.08 16.19
C LYS A 200 13.23 -6.26 15.71
N GLY A 201 13.07 -4.95 15.67
CA GLY A 201 14.18 -4.08 15.34
C GLY A 201 13.77 -2.63 15.28
N TYR A 202 14.32 -1.90 14.33
CA TYR A 202 14.09 -0.47 14.22
C TYR A 202 14.12 0.03 12.78
N TYR A 203 13.45 1.14 12.55
CA TYR A 203 13.47 1.89 11.31
C TYR A 203 14.12 3.26 11.53
N VAL A 204 14.97 3.66 10.58
CA VAL A 204 15.68 4.94 10.56
C VAL A 204 15.08 5.81 9.46
N TYR A 205 14.51 6.95 9.83
CA TYR A 205 13.75 7.83 8.92
C TYR A 205 14.56 8.29 7.71
N GLY A 206 15.68 8.98 7.92
CA GLY A 206 16.39 9.61 6.79
C GLY A 206 17.16 8.67 5.89
N MET A 207 17.47 7.47 6.37
CA MET A 207 18.04 6.42 5.54
C MET A 207 16.96 5.55 4.89
N LYS A 208 15.68 5.75 5.26
CA LYS A 208 14.56 4.86 4.95
C LYS A 208 14.95 3.37 5.07
N LYS A 209 15.62 3.03 6.17
CA LYS A 209 16.25 1.74 6.41
C LYS A 209 15.60 1.02 7.57
N LEU A 210 15.08 -0.18 7.32
CA LEU A 210 14.51 -1.08 8.30
C LEU A 210 15.51 -2.18 8.62
N VAL A 211 15.79 -2.39 9.90
CA VAL A 211 16.65 -3.47 10.39
C VAL A 211 15.84 -4.31 11.35
N LEU A 212 15.72 -5.61 11.08
CA LEU A 212 14.95 -6.57 11.84
C LEU A 212 15.83 -7.76 12.22
N LEU A 213 15.72 -8.17 13.47
CA LEU A 213 16.44 -9.29 14.06
C LEU A 213 15.42 -10.29 14.61
N PRO A 214 15.68 -11.60 14.50
CA PRO A 214 14.80 -12.61 15.06
C PRO A 214 14.69 -12.50 16.58
N VAL A 215 13.50 -12.78 17.11
CA VAL A 215 13.26 -12.77 18.55
C VAL A 215 13.80 -14.04 19.20
N GLU A 216 13.71 -15.17 18.52
CA GLU A 216 14.20 -16.47 18.96
C GLU A 216 15.49 -16.85 18.23
N HIS A 217 16.48 -17.36 18.97
CA HIS A 217 17.84 -17.61 18.47
C HIS A 217 18.00 -18.91 17.69
N SER A 218 16.92 -19.65 17.42
CA SER A 218 17.04 -21.03 16.96
C SER A 218 17.46 -21.16 15.50
N LEU A 219 17.01 -20.31 14.55
CA LEU A 219 17.26 -20.60 13.14
C LEU A 219 17.15 -19.43 12.13
N ASP A 220 17.20 -18.16 12.53
CA ASP A 220 16.68 -17.11 11.64
C ASP A 220 17.71 -16.05 11.23
N HIS A 221 17.63 -15.66 9.96
CA HIS A 221 18.41 -14.57 9.38
C HIS A 221 17.76 -13.24 9.79
N GLY A 222 18.58 -12.22 10.05
CA GLY A 222 18.11 -10.84 10.13
C GLY A 222 17.64 -10.36 8.76
N VAL A 223 16.81 -9.34 8.76
CA VAL A 223 16.31 -8.70 7.53
C VAL A 223 16.67 -7.23 7.55
N VAL A 224 17.29 -6.78 6.47
CA VAL A 224 17.57 -5.37 6.23
C VAL A 224 16.83 -4.97 4.97
N CYS A 225 15.99 -3.94 5.05
CA CYS A 225 15.27 -3.41 3.89
C CYS A 225 15.53 -1.92 3.74
N GLU A 226 15.68 -1.47 2.50
CA GLU A 226 15.92 -0.08 2.12
C GLU A 226 14.88 0.37 1.09
N TRP A 227 14.22 1.50 1.35
CA TRP A 227 13.29 2.13 0.41
C TRP A 227 14.03 3.17 -0.44
N ASN A 228 14.77 2.68 -1.43
CA ASN A 228 15.56 3.46 -2.38
C ASN A 228 14.83 3.74 -3.71
N HIS A 229 13.59 3.28 -3.89
CA HIS A 229 12.83 3.47 -5.13
C HIS A 229 12.06 4.79 -5.25
N GLY A 230 12.18 5.68 -4.27
CA GLY A 230 11.47 6.98 -4.28
C GLY A 230 10.00 6.91 -3.84
N ASP A 231 9.45 5.72 -3.69
CA ASP A 231 8.14 5.46 -3.10
C ASP A 231 8.26 4.74 -1.75
N ASP A 232 7.13 4.54 -1.09
CA ASP A 232 7.01 3.79 0.17
C ASP A 232 6.40 2.39 -0.06
N GLU A 233 6.24 1.96 -1.32
CA GLU A 233 5.58 0.70 -1.66
C GLU A 233 6.60 -0.41 -1.96
N ARG A 234 7.77 -0.05 -2.52
CA ARG A 234 8.81 -0.97 -2.97
C ARG A 234 10.06 -0.80 -2.13
N ALA A 235 10.65 -1.92 -1.73
CA ALA A 235 11.90 -1.94 -1.01
C ALA A 235 12.81 -3.05 -1.53
N GLU A 236 14.11 -2.77 -1.47
CA GLU A 236 15.16 -3.77 -1.67
C GLU A 236 15.52 -4.34 -0.30
N CYS A 237 15.48 -5.67 -0.17
CA CYS A 237 15.72 -6.34 1.09
C CYS A 237 16.79 -7.41 0.97
N GLU A 238 17.47 -7.63 2.08
CA GLU A 238 18.55 -8.60 2.24
C GLU A 238 18.29 -9.45 3.47
N LEU A 239 18.47 -10.76 3.33
CA LEU A 239 18.62 -11.68 4.46
C LEU A 239 20.07 -11.68 4.88
N VAL A 240 20.34 -11.28 6.12
CA VAL A 240 21.69 -11.15 6.65
C VAL A 240 21.90 -12.05 7.86
N HIS A 241 23.12 -12.53 8.04
CA HIS A 241 23.49 -13.25 9.25
C HIS A 241 23.73 -12.29 10.43
N GLU A 242 23.08 -12.52 11.58
CA GLU A 242 23.08 -11.61 12.74
C GLU A 242 24.49 -11.18 13.19
N ALA A 243 25.44 -12.11 13.25
CA ALA A 243 26.77 -11.84 13.82
C ALA A 243 27.75 -11.19 12.83
N THR A 244 27.63 -11.50 11.54
CA THR A 244 28.60 -11.10 10.52
C THR A 244 28.07 -10.00 9.61
N LEU A 245 26.75 -9.75 9.62
CA LEU A 245 26.04 -8.92 8.65
C LEU A 245 26.30 -9.34 7.19
N GLY A 246 26.73 -10.58 6.98
CA GLY A 246 26.95 -11.12 5.64
C GLY A 246 25.63 -11.40 4.97
N GLU A 247 25.49 -10.94 3.73
CA GLU A 247 24.36 -11.20 2.85
C GLU A 247 24.26 -12.70 2.51
N CYS A 248 23.06 -13.25 2.67
CA CYS A 248 22.72 -14.64 2.40
C CYS A 248 21.79 -14.77 1.18
N ALA A 249 20.81 -13.87 1.10
CA ALA A 249 19.82 -13.80 0.03
C ALA A 249 19.40 -12.35 -0.19
N PHE A 250 18.98 -12.04 -1.41
CA PHE A 250 18.37 -10.76 -1.74
C PHE A 250 16.93 -10.99 -2.20
N PHE A 251 16.07 -10.01 -1.96
CA PHE A 251 14.67 -10.05 -2.38
C PHE A 251 14.11 -8.65 -2.54
N PHE A 252 13.30 -8.47 -3.57
CA PHE A 252 12.58 -7.22 -3.82
C PHE A 252 11.16 -7.39 -3.32
N VAL A 253 10.72 -6.48 -2.45
CA VAL A 253 9.36 -6.53 -1.92
C VAL A 253 8.50 -5.42 -2.48
N THR A 254 7.21 -5.70 -2.60
CA THR A 254 6.18 -4.71 -2.91
C THR A 254 5.06 -4.82 -1.90
N GLN A 255 4.53 -3.68 -1.47
CA GLN A 255 3.41 -3.60 -0.55
C GLN A 255 2.16 -4.21 -1.18
N GLN A 256 1.50 -5.10 -0.45
CA GLN A 256 0.18 -5.61 -0.80
C GLN A 256 -0.89 -4.63 -0.26
N HIS A 257 -1.82 -4.24 -1.14
CA HIS A 257 -2.99 -3.41 -0.83
C HIS A 257 -4.20 -4.25 -0.42
#